data_AF-A0AAV5AUU3-F1
#
_entry.id   AF-A0AAV5AUU3-F1
#
_cell.length_a   1.000
_cell.length_b   1.000
_cell.length_c   1.000
_cell.angle_alpha   90.00
_cell.angle_beta   90.00
_cell.angle_gamma   90.00
#
_symmetry.space_group_name_H-M   'P 1'
#
loop_
_entity.id
_entity.type
_entity.pdbx_description
1 polymer ?
#
loop_
_entity_poly.entity_id
_entity_poly.type
_entity_poly.pdbx_seq_one_letter_code
_entity_poly.pdbx_strand_id
1 'polypeptide(L)'
;MKKITAITLLITMALGLSTWAQKTQNTSQSSFERFLLDAGYDKNGNKLLEEEELVDIISLNCSNKGLSDLKGIEKLTNLEILNASNNNLSVVTLTNKILIEVNLSNNKLTQLNIAECENLTGGYAKFNARQNPNLKCIKVSSRNQLGATKAFRQNWLKDDTAQFSVNCN
;
A
#
# COMPACT_ATOMS: atom_id res chain seq x y z
N MET A 1 37.67 50.86 40.26
CA MET A 1 38.60 50.07 39.41
C MET A 1 39.20 48.93 40.23
N LYS A 2 38.79 47.68 39.97
CA LYS A 2 39.43 46.37 40.34
C LYS A 2 38.42 45.26 40.00
N LYS A 3 38.55 44.63 38.83
CA LYS A 3 39.02 43.24 38.56
C LYS A 3 38.10 42.12 39.08
N ILE A 4 37.80 41.14 38.21
CA ILE A 4 38.06 39.68 38.32
C ILE A 4 36.97 38.86 37.59
N THR A 5 37.45 37.80 36.94
CA THR A 5 36.91 36.86 35.95
C THR A 5 36.03 35.73 36.52
N ALA A 6 35.13 35.22 35.66
CA ALA A 6 34.65 33.83 35.47
C ALA A 6 33.79 33.10 36.54
N ILE A 7 32.69 32.48 36.08
CA ILE A 7 32.38 31.02 36.10
C ILE A 7 30.85 30.80 36.01
N THR A 8 30.50 29.85 35.15
CA THR A 8 29.20 29.35 34.68
C THR A 8 28.21 28.83 35.74
N LEU A 9 26.90 28.98 35.49
CA LEU A 9 25.89 27.96 35.83
C LEU A 9 24.69 28.04 34.85
N LEU A 10 24.44 26.94 34.13
CA LEU A 10 23.27 26.69 33.26
C LEU A 10 21.99 26.50 34.10
N ILE A 11 20.83 26.93 33.58
CA ILE A 11 19.49 26.30 33.75
C ILE A 11 18.54 26.87 32.66
N THR A 12 18.17 25.97 31.72
CA THR A 12 16.87 25.75 31.02
C THR A 12 16.11 26.93 30.36
N MET A 13 15.36 26.82 29.25
CA MET A 13 15.02 25.79 28.26
C MET A 13 14.02 26.46 27.31
N ALA A 14 14.07 26.10 26.02
CA ALA A 14 13.08 26.36 24.97
C ALA A 14 12.76 27.83 24.61
N LEU A 15 13.42 28.33 23.56
CA LEU A 15 12.79 29.27 22.63
C LEU A 15 12.94 28.77 21.20
N GLY A 16 11.83 28.25 20.68
CA GLY A 16 11.37 28.51 19.33
C GLY A 16 12.27 28.06 18.18
N LEU A 17 12.45 26.75 18.00
CA LEU A 17 12.56 26.26 16.62
C LEU A 17 11.15 26.17 16.06
N SER A 18 10.80 27.30 15.44
CA SER A 18 9.54 27.59 14.82
C SER A 18 9.01 26.43 13.97
N THR A 19 7.69 26.32 14.03
CA THR A 19 6.77 25.31 13.51
C THR A 19 6.77 25.11 11.99
N TRP A 20 7.88 25.38 11.30
CA TRP A 20 8.00 25.24 9.85
C TRP A 20 8.51 23.84 9.45
N ALA A 21 9.30 23.17 10.29
CA ALA A 21 9.75 21.80 10.02
C ALA A 21 8.61 20.75 10.13
N GLN A 22 7.63 21.00 11.02
CA GLN A 22 6.46 20.12 11.19
C GLN A 22 5.39 20.34 10.10
N LYS A 23 5.41 21.49 9.41
CA LYS A 23 4.39 21.86 8.41
C LYS A 23 4.71 21.38 6.99
N THR A 24 5.94 20.96 6.71
CA THR A 24 6.38 20.58 5.36
C THR A 24 6.36 19.07 5.06
N GLN A 25 6.03 18.21 6.02
CA GLN A 25 5.98 16.75 5.82
C GLN A 25 4.60 16.21 5.39
N ASN A 26 3.52 17.02 5.45
CA ASN A 26 2.16 16.47 5.54
C ASN A 26 1.22 16.76 4.35
N THR A 27 1.73 17.14 3.18
CA THR A 27 0.88 17.45 1.99
C THR A 27 0.98 16.44 0.84
N SER A 28 1.81 15.39 0.97
CA SER A 28 2.01 14.34 -0.06
C SER A 28 1.59 12.94 0.41
N GLN A 29 1.08 12.83 1.63
CA GLN A 29 0.73 11.54 2.24
C GLN A 29 -0.45 10.90 1.51
N SER A 30 -0.25 9.66 1.09
CA SER A 30 -1.26 8.91 0.36
C SER A 30 -2.44 8.50 1.26
N SER A 31 -3.59 8.16 0.65
CA SER A 31 -4.73 7.67 1.44
C SER A 31 -4.39 6.37 2.17
N PHE A 32 -3.53 5.55 1.57
CA PHE A 32 -3.05 4.30 2.14
C PHE A 32 -2.04 4.51 3.28
N GLU A 33 -1.07 5.41 3.12
CA GLU A 33 -0.09 5.74 4.16
C GLU A 33 -0.80 6.28 5.40
N ARG A 34 -1.78 7.18 5.23
CA ARG A 34 -2.57 7.67 6.35
C ARG A 34 -3.36 6.57 7.04
N PHE A 35 -3.96 5.65 6.27
CA PHE A 35 -4.63 4.49 6.86
C PHE A 35 -3.67 3.66 7.72
N LEU A 36 -2.43 3.43 7.29
CA LEU A 36 -1.45 2.68 8.07
C LEU A 36 -1.07 3.41 9.37
N LEU A 37 -0.86 4.73 9.31
CA LEU A 37 -0.62 5.52 10.53
C LEU A 37 -1.81 5.45 11.50
N ASP A 38 -3.02 5.69 11.01
CA ASP A 38 -4.24 5.69 11.82
C ASP A 38 -4.55 4.28 12.41
N ALA A 39 -4.10 3.22 11.74
CA ALA A 39 -4.22 1.84 12.19
C ALA A 39 -3.16 1.44 13.24
N GLY A 40 -2.22 2.33 13.57
CA GLY A 40 -1.21 2.10 14.61
C GLY A 40 0.00 1.30 14.16
N TYR A 41 0.30 1.27 12.86
CA TYR A 41 1.51 0.62 12.35
C TYR A 41 2.78 1.46 12.60
N ASP A 42 2.65 2.78 12.80
CA ASP A 42 3.71 3.64 13.33
C ASP A 42 3.85 3.39 14.84
N LYS A 43 4.77 2.49 15.20
CA LYS A 43 4.99 2.00 16.57
C LYS A 43 5.75 3.02 17.40
N ASN A 44 6.62 3.82 16.77
CA ASN A 44 7.45 4.79 17.47
C ASN A 44 6.84 6.21 17.51
N GLY A 45 5.75 6.45 16.78
CA GLY A 45 4.97 7.69 16.77
C GLY A 45 5.63 8.84 15.99
N ASN A 46 6.62 8.56 15.15
CA ASN A 46 7.38 9.58 14.43
C ASN A 46 6.73 10.00 13.10
N LYS A 47 5.60 9.38 12.73
CA LYS A 47 4.82 9.58 11.49
C LYS A 47 5.54 9.14 10.21
N LEU A 48 6.58 8.32 10.34
CA LEU A 48 7.26 7.65 9.26
C LEU A 48 6.98 6.16 9.39
N LEU A 49 6.59 5.52 8.29
CA LEU A 49 6.39 4.08 8.25
C LEU A 49 7.73 3.43 7.89
N GLU A 50 8.45 3.00 8.92
CA GLU A 50 9.80 2.43 8.80
C GLU A 50 9.75 0.94 8.45
N GLU A 51 10.81 0.41 7.84
CA GLU A 51 10.83 -0.98 7.35
C GLU A 51 10.59 -1.97 8.49
N GLU A 52 11.20 -1.74 9.66
CA GLU A 52 11.08 -2.55 10.86
C GLU A 52 9.65 -2.57 11.42
N GLU A 53 8.82 -1.59 11.08
CA GLU A 53 7.41 -1.52 11.48
C GLU A 53 6.51 -2.27 10.51
N LEU A 54 6.86 -2.24 9.22
CA LEU A 54 6.09 -2.81 8.12
C LEU A 54 6.40 -4.30 7.87
N VAL A 55 7.58 -4.77 8.30
CA VAL A 55 8.05 -6.15 8.08
C VAL A 55 7.14 -7.21 8.71
N ASP A 56 6.39 -6.85 9.76
CA ASP A 56 5.46 -7.75 10.46
C ASP A 56 4.10 -7.87 9.76
N ILE A 57 3.82 -7.06 8.73
CA ILE A 57 2.52 -7.01 8.06
C ILE A 57 2.43 -8.12 7.00
N ILE A 58 1.99 -9.29 7.45
CA ILE A 58 1.76 -10.47 6.58
C ILE A 58 0.37 -10.44 5.94
N SER A 59 -0.64 -9.97 6.68
CA SER A 59 -2.02 -9.86 6.22
C SER A 59 -2.57 -8.47 6.53
N LEU A 60 -3.15 -7.82 5.53
CA LEU A 60 -3.72 -6.49 5.65
C LEU A 60 -5.15 -6.46 5.16
N ASN A 61 -6.06 -6.08 6.06
CA ASN A 61 -7.44 -5.73 5.72
C ASN A 61 -7.63 -4.21 5.81
N CYS A 62 -7.66 -3.57 4.64
CA CYS A 62 -7.96 -2.16 4.47
C CYS A 62 -9.26 -1.95 3.67
N SER A 63 -10.19 -2.91 3.76
CA SER A 63 -11.49 -2.82 3.10
C SER A 63 -12.39 -1.77 3.74
N ASN A 64 -13.21 -1.11 2.91
CA ASN A 64 -14.16 -0.08 3.35
C ASN A 64 -13.52 1.05 4.17
N LYS A 65 -12.35 1.53 3.72
CA LYS A 65 -11.60 2.64 4.36
C LYS A 65 -11.63 3.92 3.55
N GLY A 66 -12.35 3.94 2.42
CA GLY A 66 -12.45 5.10 1.54
C GLY A 66 -11.13 5.41 0.81
N LEU A 67 -10.23 4.44 0.66
CA LEU A 67 -8.93 4.62 0.01
C LEU A 67 -9.10 5.06 -1.45
N SER A 68 -8.30 6.04 -1.88
CA SER A 68 -8.24 6.51 -3.26
C SER A 68 -7.05 5.91 -4.03
N ASP A 69 -6.07 5.38 -3.31
CA ASP A 69 -4.84 4.81 -3.86
C ASP A 69 -4.25 3.76 -2.90
N LEU A 70 -3.23 3.02 -3.36
CA LEU A 70 -2.41 2.11 -2.57
C LEU A 70 -0.93 2.50 -2.62
N LYS A 71 -0.62 3.79 -2.79
CA LYS A 71 0.77 4.24 -2.90
C LYS A 71 1.51 3.97 -1.59
N GLY A 72 2.67 3.31 -1.67
CA GLY A 72 3.46 2.87 -0.52
C GLY A 72 3.27 1.39 -0.18
N ILE A 73 2.32 0.69 -0.81
CA ILE A 73 2.09 -0.75 -0.57
C ILE A 73 3.30 -1.61 -0.92
N GLU A 74 4.14 -1.17 -1.85
CA GLU A 74 5.39 -1.85 -2.23
C GLU A 74 6.38 -1.99 -1.06
N LYS A 75 6.24 -1.19 0.00
CA LYS A 75 7.05 -1.28 1.23
C LYS A 75 6.64 -2.45 2.12
N LEU A 76 5.45 -3.02 1.94
CA LEU A 76 4.98 -4.19 2.67
C LEU A 76 5.58 -5.48 2.08
N THR A 77 6.89 -5.65 2.24
CA THR A 77 7.69 -6.71 1.58
C THR A 77 7.24 -8.12 1.95
N ASN A 78 6.67 -8.29 3.15
CA ASN A 78 6.17 -9.57 3.66
C ASN A 78 4.65 -9.75 3.50
N LEU A 79 3.96 -8.89 2.74
CA LEU A 79 2.51 -8.99 2.56
C LEU A 79 2.11 -10.17 1.66
N GLU A 80 1.40 -11.13 2.24
CA GLU A 80 0.86 -12.30 1.56
C GLU A 80 -0.63 -12.17 1.23
N ILE A 81 -1.40 -11.52 2.10
CA ILE A 81 -2.86 -11.41 1.98
C ILE A 81 -3.28 -9.94 2.04
N LEU A 82 -3.90 -9.46 0.97
CA LEU A 82 -4.44 -8.11 0.87
C LEU A 82 -5.95 -8.12 0.62
N ASN A 83 -6.71 -7.49 1.51
CA ASN A 83 -8.09 -7.11 1.25
C ASN A 83 -8.24 -5.59 1.22
N ALA A 84 -8.34 -5.03 0.01
CA ALA A 84 -8.57 -3.61 -0.26
C ALA A 84 -9.93 -3.37 -0.97
N SER A 85 -10.89 -4.28 -0.77
CA SER A 85 -12.22 -4.19 -1.35
C SER A 85 -13.05 -3.02 -0.81
N ASN A 86 -14.09 -2.61 -1.53
CA ASN A 86 -15.01 -1.55 -1.11
C ASN A 86 -14.30 -0.21 -0.87
N ASN A 87 -13.46 0.21 -1.81
CA ASN A 87 -12.75 1.49 -1.75
C ASN A 87 -13.01 2.32 -3.03
N ASN A 88 -12.30 3.42 -3.21
CA ASN A 88 -12.38 4.30 -4.38
C ASN A 88 -11.15 4.18 -5.29
N LEU A 89 -10.48 3.03 -5.30
CA LEU A 89 -9.25 2.81 -6.07
C LEU A 89 -9.55 2.87 -7.57
N SER A 90 -8.75 3.62 -8.33
CA SER A 90 -8.90 3.80 -9.79
C SER A 90 -7.75 3.18 -10.58
N VAL A 91 -6.52 3.37 -10.13
CA VAL A 91 -5.31 2.81 -10.73
C VAL A 91 -4.53 2.11 -9.64
N VAL A 92 -4.28 0.82 -9.82
CA VAL A 92 -3.52 0.02 -8.87
C VAL A 92 -2.41 -0.71 -9.60
N THR A 93 -1.20 -0.57 -9.06
CA THR A 93 -0.06 -1.42 -9.40
C THR A 93 0.40 -2.11 -8.12
N LEU A 94 0.49 -3.44 -8.15
CA LEU A 94 1.02 -4.25 -7.06
C LEU A 94 2.34 -4.89 -7.50
N THR A 95 3.37 -4.73 -6.67
CA THR A 95 4.71 -5.28 -6.89
C THR A 95 5.17 -6.20 -5.76
N ASN A 96 4.31 -6.44 -4.76
CA ASN A 96 4.56 -7.35 -3.66
C ASN A 96 4.60 -8.79 -4.20
N LYS A 97 5.82 -9.32 -4.34
CA LYS A 97 6.09 -10.58 -5.05
C LYS A 97 5.46 -11.79 -4.38
N ILE A 98 5.29 -11.74 -3.06
CA ILE A 98 4.83 -12.88 -2.26
C ILE A 98 3.32 -12.91 -2.02
N LEU A 99 2.55 -11.96 -2.58
CA LEU A 99 1.09 -11.98 -2.50
C LEU A 99 0.53 -13.31 -3.05
N ILE A 100 -0.34 -13.93 -2.26
CA ILE A 100 -1.07 -15.16 -2.61
C ILE A 100 -2.59 -14.93 -2.62
N GLU A 101 -3.08 -13.90 -1.92
CA GLU A 101 -4.50 -13.55 -1.87
C GLU A 101 -4.70 -12.03 -2.01
N VAL A 102 -5.45 -11.63 -3.03
CA VAL A 102 -5.75 -10.21 -3.32
C VAL A 102 -7.24 -10.03 -3.59
N ASN A 103 -7.87 -9.17 -2.79
CA ASN A 103 -9.24 -8.72 -3.02
C ASN A 103 -9.27 -7.20 -3.26
N LEU A 104 -9.57 -6.83 -4.51
CA LEU A 104 -9.76 -5.47 -5.00
C LEU A 104 -11.20 -5.23 -5.47
N SER A 105 -12.14 -6.11 -5.08
CA SER A 105 -13.52 -6.01 -5.53
C SER A 105 -14.23 -4.75 -5.01
N ASN A 106 -15.27 -4.33 -5.74
CA ASN A 106 -16.05 -3.14 -5.45
C ASN A 106 -15.18 -1.88 -5.30
N ASN A 107 -14.52 -1.51 -6.40
CA ASN A 107 -13.69 -0.33 -6.54
C ASN A 107 -14.07 0.41 -7.84
N LYS A 108 -13.26 1.37 -8.26
CA LYS A 108 -13.46 2.14 -9.50
C LYS A 108 -12.31 1.90 -10.48
N LEU A 109 -11.74 0.70 -10.48
CA LEU A 109 -10.53 0.40 -11.23
C LEU A 109 -10.76 0.61 -12.73
N THR A 110 -9.85 1.35 -13.36
CA THR A 110 -9.72 1.49 -14.81
C THR A 110 -8.43 0.84 -15.31
N GLN A 111 -7.42 0.76 -14.44
CA GLN A 111 -6.14 0.10 -14.69
C GLN A 111 -5.72 -0.74 -13.48
N LEU A 112 -5.30 -1.97 -13.75
CA LEU A 112 -4.75 -2.87 -12.74
C LEU A 112 -3.53 -3.58 -13.29
N ASN A 113 -2.40 -3.46 -12.60
CA ASN A 113 -1.17 -4.17 -12.91
C ASN A 113 -0.73 -5.02 -11.73
N ILE A 114 -0.65 -6.33 -11.96
CA ILE A 114 -0.18 -7.33 -10.99
C ILE A 114 0.94 -8.19 -11.58
N ALA A 115 1.60 -7.74 -12.66
CA ALA A 115 2.59 -8.54 -13.38
C ALA A 115 3.78 -8.99 -12.51
N GLU A 116 4.12 -8.19 -11.49
CA GLU A 116 5.22 -8.42 -10.55
C GLU A 116 4.81 -9.24 -9.31
N CYS A 117 3.53 -9.60 -9.17
CA CYS A 117 3.08 -10.51 -8.12
C CYS A 117 3.36 -11.96 -8.54
N GLU A 118 4.57 -12.45 -8.24
CA GLU A 118 5.06 -13.75 -8.70
C GLU A 118 4.35 -14.95 -8.04
N ASN A 119 3.89 -14.81 -6.79
CA ASN A 119 3.20 -15.89 -6.07
C ASN A 119 1.69 -15.95 -6.38
N LEU A 120 1.15 -14.98 -7.13
CA LEU A 120 -0.19 -15.04 -7.73
C LEU A 120 -0.21 -15.97 -8.97
N THR A 121 0.41 -17.14 -8.88
CA THR A 121 0.58 -18.11 -9.98
C THR A 121 0.02 -19.49 -9.66
N GLY A 122 -0.07 -19.85 -8.38
CA GLY A 122 -0.41 -21.20 -7.92
C GLY A 122 -1.92 -21.48 -7.86
N GLY A 123 -2.31 -22.75 -7.88
CA GLY A 123 -3.71 -23.16 -7.81
C GLY A 123 -4.46 -22.81 -6.52
N TYR A 124 -3.72 -22.41 -5.48
CA TYR A 124 -4.25 -21.92 -4.21
C TYR A 124 -4.38 -20.38 -4.18
N ALA A 125 -3.81 -19.65 -5.15
CA ALA A 125 -3.85 -18.20 -5.17
C ALA A 125 -5.30 -17.71 -5.40
N LYS A 126 -5.71 -16.71 -4.63
CA LYS A 126 -7.05 -16.10 -4.72
C LYS A 126 -6.94 -14.67 -5.21
N PHE A 127 -7.75 -14.33 -6.19
CA PHE A 127 -7.76 -13.01 -6.77
C PHE A 127 -9.20 -12.60 -7.07
N ASN A 128 -9.60 -11.41 -6.64
CA ASN A 128 -10.93 -10.88 -6.93
C ASN A 128 -10.86 -9.39 -7.29
N ALA A 129 -11.18 -9.08 -8.54
CA ALA A 129 -11.33 -7.73 -9.07
C ALA A 129 -12.76 -7.48 -9.60
N ARG A 130 -13.77 -8.26 -9.20
CA ARG A 130 -15.17 -8.04 -9.59
C ARG A 130 -15.69 -6.69 -9.11
N GLN A 131 -16.77 -6.22 -9.73
CA GLN A 131 -17.42 -4.94 -9.40
C GLN A 131 -16.45 -3.75 -9.60
N ASN A 132 -15.71 -3.80 -10.71
CA ASN A 132 -14.91 -2.73 -11.29
C ASN A 132 -15.34 -2.57 -12.77
N PRO A 133 -16.55 -2.07 -13.06
CA PRO A 133 -17.17 -2.15 -14.39
C PRO A 133 -16.40 -1.41 -15.50
N ASN A 134 -15.52 -0.48 -15.12
CA ASN A 134 -14.69 0.28 -16.04
C ASN A 134 -13.32 -0.37 -16.31
N LEU A 135 -12.97 -1.44 -15.61
CA LEU A 135 -11.73 -2.17 -15.81
C LEU A 135 -11.83 -2.98 -17.10
N LYS A 136 -10.90 -2.73 -18.03
CA LYS A 136 -10.83 -3.42 -19.32
C LYS A 136 -9.70 -4.43 -19.39
N CYS A 137 -8.61 -4.18 -18.68
CA CYS A 137 -7.42 -5.03 -18.73
C CYS A 137 -6.77 -5.13 -17.35
N ILE A 138 -6.43 -6.36 -16.99
CA ILE A 138 -5.64 -6.70 -15.81
C ILE A 138 -4.29 -7.18 -16.34
N LYS A 139 -3.26 -6.36 -16.14
CA LYS A 139 -1.91 -6.67 -16.61
C LYS A 139 -1.30 -7.76 -15.74
N VAL A 140 -0.93 -8.85 -16.39
CA VAL A 140 -0.31 -10.05 -15.82
C VAL A 140 1.04 -10.29 -16.50
N SER A 141 1.98 -10.97 -15.85
CA SER A 141 3.16 -11.54 -16.50
C SER A 141 2.81 -12.89 -17.12
N SER A 142 3.64 -13.38 -18.03
CA SER A 142 3.47 -14.74 -18.59
C SER A 142 3.48 -15.83 -17.51
N ARG A 143 4.13 -15.57 -16.37
CA ARG A 143 4.12 -16.47 -15.21
C ARG A 143 2.74 -16.47 -14.54
N ASN A 144 2.22 -15.32 -14.11
CA ASN A 144 0.92 -15.25 -13.40
C ASN A 144 -0.32 -15.29 -14.30
N GLN A 145 -0.14 -15.22 -15.62
CA GLN A 145 -1.17 -15.59 -16.59
C GLN A 145 -1.58 -17.08 -16.45
N LEU A 146 -0.75 -17.95 -15.87
CA LEU A 146 -1.09 -19.35 -15.59
C LEU A 146 -2.22 -19.50 -14.55
N GLY A 147 -2.37 -18.55 -13.62
CA GLY A 147 -3.51 -18.49 -12.69
C GLY A 147 -4.85 -18.24 -13.41
N ALA A 148 -4.81 -17.70 -14.63
CA ALA A 148 -5.97 -17.52 -15.50
C ALA A 148 -6.27 -18.74 -16.40
N THR A 149 -5.49 -19.83 -16.31
CA THR A 149 -5.81 -21.07 -17.04
C THR A 149 -7.11 -21.69 -16.52
N LYS A 150 -7.81 -22.45 -17.37
CA LYS A 150 -9.14 -23.02 -17.08
C LYS A 150 -9.19 -23.82 -15.76
N ALA A 151 -8.08 -24.39 -15.32
CA ALA A 151 -7.98 -25.14 -14.07
C ALA A 151 -8.15 -24.28 -12.80
N PHE A 152 -7.84 -22.98 -12.86
CA PHE A 152 -7.77 -22.10 -11.68
C PHE A 152 -8.71 -20.88 -11.73
N ARG A 153 -9.50 -20.75 -12.81
CA ARG A 153 -10.48 -19.67 -13.02
C ARG A 153 -11.48 -19.48 -11.86
N GLN A 154 -11.74 -20.49 -11.05
CA GLN A 154 -12.67 -20.39 -9.92
C GLN A 154 -12.18 -19.43 -8.82
N ASN A 155 -10.87 -19.30 -8.67
CA ASN A 155 -10.26 -18.47 -7.62
C ASN A 155 -9.88 -17.07 -8.13
N TRP A 156 -9.96 -16.84 -9.45
CA TRP A 156 -9.59 -15.60 -10.12
C TRP A 156 -10.81 -14.96 -10.75
N LEU A 157 -11.42 -14.06 -9.98
CA LEU A 157 -12.69 -13.44 -10.30
C LEU A 157 -12.46 -12.03 -10.86
N LYS A 158 -13.09 -11.73 -11.98
CA LYS A 158 -13.12 -10.40 -12.61
C LYS A 158 -14.48 -10.19 -13.26
N ASP A 159 -14.79 -8.95 -13.63
CA ASP A 159 -15.95 -8.67 -14.46
C ASP A 159 -15.71 -9.15 -15.91
N ASP A 160 -16.80 -9.34 -16.64
CA ASP A 160 -16.76 -9.72 -18.06
C ASP A 160 -16.11 -8.64 -18.93
N THR A 161 -16.15 -7.38 -18.48
CA THR A 161 -15.53 -6.24 -19.16
C THR A 161 -14.00 -6.28 -19.16
N ALA A 162 -13.40 -6.99 -18.20
CA ALA A 162 -11.96 -7.06 -18.04
C ALA A 162 -11.39 -8.31 -18.70
N GLN A 163 -10.15 -8.25 -19.16
CA GLN A 163 -9.37 -9.43 -19.60
C GLN A 163 -8.02 -9.47 -18.91
N PHE A 164 -7.47 -10.67 -18.71
CA PHE A 164 -6.07 -10.82 -18.30
C PHE A 164 -5.20 -10.76 -19.56
N SER A 165 -4.19 -9.91 -19.57
CA SER A 165 -3.26 -9.77 -20.70
C SER A 165 -1.87 -9.38 -20.24
N VAL A 166 -0.85 -9.83 -20.97
CA VAL A 166 0.53 -9.32 -20.82
C VAL A 166 0.68 -7.93 -21.44
N ASN A 167 -0.20 -7.58 -22.37
CA ASN A 167 -0.23 -6.32 -23.10
C ASN A 167 -1.59 -5.63 -22.88
N CYS A 168 -1.63 -4.70 -21.93
CA CYS A 168 -2.73 -3.76 -21.75
C CYS A 168 -2.34 -2.45 -22.44
N ASN A 169 -2.50 -2.38 -23.76
CA ASN A 169 -2.29 -1.17 -24.56
C ASN A 169 -3.61 -0.44 -24.78
#